data_AF-A0A1G2YD02-F1
#
_entry.id   AF-A0A1G2YD02-F1
#
_cell.length_a   1.000
_cell.length_b   1.000
_cell.length_c   1.000
_cell.angle_alpha   90.00
_cell.angle_beta   90.00
_cell.angle_gamma   90.00
#
_symmetry.space_group_name_H-M   'P 1'
#
loop_
_entity.id
_entity.type
_entity.pdbx_description
1 polymer ?
#
loop_
_entity_poly.entity_id
_entity_poly.type
_entity_poly.pdbx_seq_one_letter_code
_entity_poly.pdbx_strand_id
1 'polypeptide(L)'
;MKFNNGVVLKFPDISNSKYQLNIKPNGAYVEAVDSDGNPVLTKFKFGKGTVFFLNAGLESLLGLQYGAFDESSPDYASIYKLVGGEVIHKNCVIRKNDLRSILLTEHTCNDGGTLVVGVNHSSELIEGSLEYDNKKFAARILYGNCVDKNGLLNVNLESGTGLLAKLMPR
;
A
#
# COMPACT_ATOMS: atom_id res chain seq x y z
N MET A 1 8.57 -11.76 -11.97
CA MET A 1 9.19 -10.43 -11.95
C MET A 1 10.15 -10.34 -10.78
N LYS A 2 11.40 -9.97 -11.02
CA LYS A 2 12.41 -9.78 -9.97
C LYS A 2 12.79 -8.29 -9.91
N PHE A 3 12.63 -7.68 -8.75
CA PHE A 3 13.06 -6.31 -8.46
C PHE A 3 14.55 -6.27 -8.14
N ASN A 4 15.20 -5.14 -8.39
CA ASN A 4 16.62 -4.96 -8.10
C ASN A 4 16.96 -5.03 -6.60
N ASN A 5 15.97 -4.79 -5.72
CA ASN A 5 16.11 -4.97 -4.27
C ASN A 5 15.93 -6.43 -3.80
N GLY A 6 15.82 -7.39 -4.72
CA GLY A 6 15.67 -8.81 -4.42
C GLY A 6 14.24 -9.28 -4.19
N VAL A 7 13.25 -8.37 -4.15
CA VAL A 7 11.82 -8.76 -4.08
C VAL A 7 11.46 -9.49 -5.38
N VAL A 8 10.72 -10.59 -5.27
CA VAL A 8 10.20 -11.32 -6.43
C VAL A 8 8.69 -11.34 -6.35
N LEU A 9 8.03 -10.65 -7.28
CA LEU A 9 6.59 -10.79 -7.48
C LEU A 9 6.35 -11.79 -8.62
N LYS A 10 5.57 -12.82 -8.34
CA LYS A 10 5.08 -13.74 -9.36
C LYS A 10 3.80 -13.15 -9.91
N PHE A 11 3.84 -12.72 -11.17
CA PHE A 11 2.63 -12.38 -11.91
C PHE A 11 2.13 -13.64 -12.62
N PRO A 12 0.81 -13.78 -12.83
CA PRO A 12 0.30 -14.76 -13.77
C PRO A 12 1.00 -14.53 -15.12
N ASP A 13 1.36 -15.63 -15.75
CA ASP A 13 2.21 -15.61 -16.92
C ASP A 13 1.55 -14.85 -18.08
N ILE A 14 2.16 -13.73 -18.46
CA ILE A 14 1.71 -12.88 -19.59
C ILE A 14 2.12 -13.50 -20.94
N SER A 15 2.91 -14.58 -20.91
CA SER A 15 3.46 -15.29 -22.08
C SER A 15 2.42 -15.92 -22.99
N ASN A 16 1.17 -16.11 -22.53
CA ASN A 16 0.13 -16.75 -23.33
C ASN A 16 -0.60 -15.79 -24.30
N SER A 17 -0.06 -14.59 -24.49
CA SER A 17 -0.60 -13.61 -25.44
C SER A 17 -0.04 -13.88 -26.84
N LYS A 18 -0.90 -13.74 -27.85
CA LYS A 18 -0.54 -13.92 -29.28
C LYS A 18 0.52 -12.91 -29.78
N TYR A 19 0.80 -11.87 -28.99
CA TYR A 19 1.69 -10.77 -29.34
C TYR A 19 2.61 -10.45 -28.16
N GLN A 20 3.91 -10.37 -28.41
CA GLN A 20 4.90 -9.98 -27.41
C GLN A 20 5.34 -8.53 -27.62
N LEU A 21 5.29 -7.72 -26.58
CA LEU A 21 5.80 -6.35 -26.58
C LEU A 21 7.31 -6.38 -26.27
N ASN A 22 8.14 -6.05 -27.25
CA ASN A 22 9.57 -5.87 -27.04
C ASN A 22 9.87 -4.42 -26.66
N ILE A 23 10.12 -4.18 -25.38
CA ILE A 23 10.37 -2.85 -24.82
C ILE A 23 11.85 -2.66 -24.57
N LYS A 24 12.40 -1.58 -25.13
CA LYS A 24 13.79 -1.17 -24.89
C LYS A 24 13.80 0.14 -24.10
N PRO A 25 14.43 0.17 -22.91
CA PRO A 25 14.56 1.41 -22.15
C PRO A 25 15.47 2.38 -22.91
N ASN A 26 15.05 3.63 -23.02
CA ASN A 26 15.87 4.73 -23.53
C ASN A 26 16.04 5.77 -22.41
N GLY A 27 17.15 5.67 -21.67
CA GLY A 27 17.44 6.51 -20.51
C GLY A 27 16.68 6.15 -19.23
N ALA A 28 15.68 5.26 -19.30
CA ALA A 28 14.97 4.75 -18.13
C ALA A 28 15.78 3.68 -17.39
N TYR A 29 15.72 3.71 -16.06
CA TYR A 29 16.23 2.66 -15.20
C TYR A 29 15.22 1.51 -15.15
N VAL A 30 15.69 0.28 -15.28
CA VAL A 30 14.85 -0.93 -15.20
C VAL A 30 14.82 -1.38 -13.75
N GLU A 31 13.68 -1.21 -13.08
CA GLU A 31 13.47 -1.60 -11.68
C GLU A 31 13.20 -3.11 -11.55
N ALA A 32 12.61 -3.71 -12.59
CA ALA A 32 12.34 -5.13 -12.63
C ALA A 32 12.13 -5.68 -14.04
N VAL A 33 12.41 -6.98 -14.19
CA VAL A 33 12.27 -7.76 -15.43
C VAL A 33 11.39 -9.00 -15.24
N ASP A 34 10.85 -9.54 -16.33
CA ASP A 34 10.18 -10.85 -16.38
C ASP A 34 11.19 -12.03 -16.40
N SER A 35 10.71 -13.25 -16.64
CA SER A 35 11.57 -14.45 -16.73
C SER A 35 12.49 -14.47 -17.95
N ASP A 36 12.12 -13.76 -19.02
CA ASP A 36 12.87 -13.69 -20.27
C ASP A 36 13.81 -12.48 -20.30
N GLY A 37 13.81 -11.67 -19.23
CA GLY A 37 14.65 -10.48 -19.10
C GLY A 37 14.03 -9.22 -19.71
N ASN A 38 12.76 -9.23 -20.15
CA ASN A 38 12.10 -8.03 -20.66
C ASN A 38 11.77 -7.07 -19.52
N PRO A 39 11.93 -5.75 -19.71
CA PRO A 39 11.54 -4.75 -18.71
C PRO A 39 10.04 -4.83 -18.38
N VAL A 40 9.73 -4.98 -17.09
CA VAL A 40 8.35 -4.97 -16.58
C VAL A 40 8.05 -3.68 -15.84
N LEU A 41 8.98 -3.19 -15.02
CA LEU A 41 8.84 -1.90 -14.35
C LEU A 41 10.06 -1.05 -14.66
N THR A 42 9.82 0.16 -15.14
CA THR A 42 10.88 1.13 -15.43
C THR A 42 10.61 2.46 -14.74
N LYS A 43 11.68 3.19 -14.46
CA LYS A 43 11.70 4.48 -13.77
C LYS A 43 12.51 5.47 -14.58
N PHE A 44 11.95 6.64 -14.86
CA PHE A 44 12.65 7.71 -15.58
C PHE A 44 12.47 9.05 -14.90
N LYS A 45 13.55 9.82 -14.77
CA LYS A 45 13.48 11.18 -14.23
C LYS A 45 13.08 12.15 -15.34
N PHE A 46 11.95 12.84 -15.16
CA PHE A 46 11.42 13.77 -16.15
C PHE A 46 11.11 15.11 -15.49
N GLY A 47 11.96 16.11 -15.74
CA GLY A 47 11.89 17.41 -15.07
C GLY A 47 12.03 17.28 -13.54
N LYS A 48 11.04 17.80 -12.81
CA LYS A 48 10.98 17.72 -11.33
C LYS A 48 10.36 16.41 -10.82
N GLY A 49 9.81 15.58 -11.71
CA GLY A 49 9.10 14.36 -11.35
C GLY A 49 9.81 13.09 -11.78
N THR A 50 9.17 11.97 -11.45
CA THR A 50 9.59 10.64 -11.88
C THR A 50 8.41 9.97 -12.57
N VAL A 51 8.65 9.40 -13.75
CA VAL A 51 7.68 8.58 -14.48
C VAL A 51 8.00 7.12 -14.20
N PHE A 52 7.01 6.38 -13.71
CA PHE A 52 7.07 4.93 -13.63
C PHE A 52 6.19 4.34 -14.73
N PHE A 53 6.72 3.35 -15.43
CA PHE A 53 5.97 2.60 -16.44
C PHE A 53 5.97 1.13 -16.09
N LEU A 54 4.77 0.57 -15.91
CA LEU A 54 4.51 -0.83 -15.61
C LEU A 54 3.96 -1.50 -16.86
N ASN A 55 4.75 -2.37 -17.48
CA ASN A 55 4.38 -3.19 -18.63
C ASN A 55 3.63 -4.46 -18.20
N ALA A 56 2.62 -4.30 -17.33
CA ALA A 56 1.75 -5.37 -16.89
C ALA A 56 0.40 -4.76 -16.52
N GLY A 57 -0.69 -5.40 -16.94
CA GLY A 57 -2.06 -5.00 -16.57
C GLY A 57 -2.42 -5.42 -15.15
N LEU A 58 -1.62 -5.00 -14.16
CA LEU A 58 -1.70 -5.42 -12.77
C LEU A 58 -3.13 -5.30 -12.21
N GLU A 59 -3.73 -4.14 -12.37
CA GLU A 59 -5.03 -3.79 -11.83
C GLU A 59 -6.14 -4.63 -12.46
N SER A 60 -6.07 -4.84 -13.79
CA SER A 60 -7.02 -5.69 -14.50
C SER A 60 -6.88 -7.17 -14.12
N LEU A 61 -5.65 -7.64 -13.89
CA LEU A 61 -5.38 -9.01 -13.47
C LEU A 61 -5.89 -9.26 -12.04
N LEU A 62 -5.53 -8.38 -11.10
CA LEU A 62 -5.88 -8.54 -9.69
C LEU A 62 -7.36 -8.26 -9.41
N GLY A 63 -7.98 -7.35 -10.16
CA GLY A 63 -9.39 -7.00 -9.99
C GLY A 63 -10.36 -8.14 -10.28
N LEU A 64 -9.93 -9.14 -11.07
CA LEU A 64 -10.71 -10.34 -11.38
C LEU A 64 -10.33 -11.55 -10.51
N GLN A 65 -9.26 -11.44 -9.73
CA GLN A 65 -8.74 -12.54 -8.94
C GLN A 65 -9.29 -12.48 -7.51
N TYR A 66 -10.10 -13.48 -7.14
CA TYR A 66 -10.55 -13.65 -5.77
C TYR A 66 -9.35 -13.83 -4.83
N GLY A 67 -9.38 -13.15 -3.67
CA GLY A 67 -8.32 -13.21 -2.67
C GLY A 67 -6.98 -12.58 -3.08
N ALA A 68 -6.93 -11.79 -4.17
CA ALA A 68 -5.70 -11.16 -4.66
C ALA A 68 -4.98 -10.27 -3.64
N PHE A 69 -5.70 -9.81 -2.60
CA PHE A 69 -5.21 -8.92 -1.56
C PHE A 69 -5.26 -9.53 -0.16
N ASP A 70 -5.51 -10.84 -0.07
CA ASP A 70 -5.47 -11.56 1.21
C ASP A 70 -4.04 -11.56 1.78
N GLU A 71 -3.91 -11.77 3.10
CA GLU A 71 -2.59 -11.78 3.74
C GLU A 71 -1.68 -12.90 3.21
N SER A 72 -2.25 -14.01 2.74
CA SER A 72 -1.50 -15.12 2.12
C SER A 72 -1.07 -14.83 0.68
N SER A 73 -1.64 -13.80 0.04
CA SER A 73 -1.32 -13.43 -1.34
C SER A 73 -0.03 -12.62 -1.43
N PRO A 74 0.67 -12.65 -2.59
CA PRO A 74 1.82 -11.79 -2.82
C PRO A 74 1.51 -10.32 -2.53
N ASP A 75 2.47 -9.58 -1.94
CA ASP A 75 2.29 -8.14 -1.65
C ASP A 75 2.37 -7.30 -2.93
N TYR A 76 1.34 -7.37 -3.76
CA TYR A 76 1.24 -6.54 -4.97
C TYR A 76 1.20 -5.04 -4.65
N ALA A 77 0.79 -4.67 -3.44
CA ALA A 77 0.81 -3.28 -2.97
C ALA A 77 2.24 -2.71 -2.86
N SER A 78 3.26 -3.57 -2.80
CA SER A 78 4.68 -3.14 -2.77
C SER A 78 5.09 -2.30 -3.98
N ILE A 79 4.47 -2.51 -5.16
CA ILE A 79 4.69 -1.67 -6.35
C ILE A 79 4.27 -0.23 -6.06
N TYR A 80 3.10 -0.03 -5.46
CA TYR A 80 2.61 1.31 -5.13
C TYR A 80 3.40 1.95 -3.99
N LYS A 81 3.91 1.15 -3.03
CA LYS A 81 4.85 1.66 -2.01
C LYS A 81 6.15 2.15 -2.64
N LEU A 82 6.66 1.45 -3.66
CA LEU A 82 7.86 1.86 -4.41
C LEU A 82 7.62 3.16 -5.20
N VAL A 83 6.47 3.27 -5.88
CA VAL A 83 6.13 4.42 -6.74
C VAL A 83 5.73 5.65 -5.92
N GLY A 84 4.87 5.44 -4.92
CA GLY A 84 4.21 6.50 -4.16
C GLY A 84 4.76 6.72 -2.76
N GLY A 85 5.87 6.06 -2.38
CA GLY A 85 6.40 6.08 -1.02
C GLY A 85 6.56 7.50 -0.45
N GLU A 86 7.10 8.44 -1.23
CA GLU A 86 7.28 9.85 -0.81
C GLU A 86 5.95 10.57 -0.47
N VAL A 87 4.84 10.14 -1.07
CA VAL A 87 3.50 10.67 -0.80
C VAL A 87 2.87 9.93 0.38
N ILE A 88 2.98 8.60 0.41
CA ILE A 88 2.42 7.74 1.48
C ILE A 88 3.04 8.07 2.84
N HIS A 89 4.33 8.42 2.89
CA HIS A 89 4.99 8.85 4.12
C HIS A 89 4.46 10.17 4.72
N LYS A 90 3.55 10.87 4.02
CA LYS A 90 2.89 12.08 4.54
C LYS A 90 1.62 11.77 5.34
N ASN A 91 1.12 10.53 5.30
CA ASN A 91 -0.02 10.11 6.09
C ASN A 91 0.28 10.26 7.59
N CYS A 92 -0.72 10.65 8.37
CA CYS A 92 -0.58 10.82 9.81
C CYS A 92 -0.49 9.47 10.52
N VAL A 93 -1.08 8.43 9.93
CA VAL A 93 -1.08 7.05 10.41
C VAL A 93 -0.36 6.15 9.43
N ILE A 94 0.58 5.36 9.96
CA ILE A 94 1.33 4.35 9.23
C ILE A 94 0.88 2.97 9.70
N ARG A 95 0.58 2.13 8.72
CA ARG A 95 0.21 0.73 8.92
C ARG A 95 1.40 -0.16 8.57
N LYS A 96 1.70 -1.12 9.44
CA LYS A 96 2.70 -2.15 9.16
C LYS A 96 2.19 -3.18 8.14
N ASN A 97 3.11 -3.96 7.58
CA ASN A 97 2.80 -4.91 6.50
C ASN A 97 1.93 -6.10 6.96
N ASP A 98 1.88 -6.40 8.25
CA ASP A 98 1.07 -7.44 8.87
C ASP A 98 -0.41 -7.06 9.03
N LEU A 99 -0.77 -5.81 8.71
CA LEU A 99 -2.14 -5.30 8.79
C LEU A 99 -2.69 -4.90 7.41
N ARG A 100 -2.27 -5.53 6.31
CA ARG A 100 -2.65 -5.11 4.93
C ARG A 100 -4.15 -5.07 4.70
N SER A 101 -4.88 -5.95 5.37
CA SER A 101 -6.33 -6.08 5.36
C SER A 101 -7.09 -4.97 6.11
N ILE A 102 -6.42 -4.11 6.90
CA ILE A 102 -7.06 -2.91 7.48
C ILE A 102 -6.96 -1.74 6.51
N LEU A 103 -8.01 -1.42 5.76
CA LEU A 103 -8.02 -0.26 4.87
C LEU A 103 -8.12 1.03 5.69
N LEU A 104 -7.23 1.99 5.40
CA LEU A 104 -7.18 3.28 6.08
C LEU A 104 -7.55 4.42 5.14
N THR A 105 -8.36 5.36 5.63
CA THR A 105 -8.56 6.68 5.01
C THR A 105 -8.38 7.79 6.02
N GLU A 106 -7.82 8.91 5.56
CA GLU A 106 -7.56 10.10 6.38
C GLU A 106 -8.34 11.29 5.83
N HIS A 107 -8.95 12.06 6.73
CA HIS A 107 -9.72 13.26 6.39
C HIS A 107 -9.30 14.43 7.28
N THR A 108 -8.66 15.44 6.69
CA THR A 108 -8.29 16.67 7.41
C THR A 108 -9.54 17.46 7.80
N CYS A 109 -9.56 17.93 9.04
CA CYS A 109 -10.63 18.73 9.62
C CYS A 109 -10.25 20.22 9.64
N ASN A 110 -11.26 21.09 9.67
CA ASN A 110 -11.05 22.55 9.71
C ASN A 110 -10.31 23.04 10.97
N ASP A 111 -10.33 22.25 12.05
CA ASP A 111 -9.60 22.55 13.29
C ASP A 111 -8.15 22.05 13.27
N GLY A 112 -7.63 21.65 12.10
CA GLY A 112 -6.27 21.15 11.94
C GLY A 112 -6.08 19.69 12.37
N GLY A 113 -7.12 19.04 12.92
CA GLY A 113 -7.08 17.61 13.20
C GLY A 113 -7.26 16.74 11.96
N THR A 114 -7.02 15.45 12.11
CA THR A 114 -7.22 14.43 11.07
C THR A 114 -8.11 13.33 11.62
N LEU A 115 -9.23 13.05 10.94
CA LEU A 115 -10.01 11.84 11.17
C LEU A 115 -9.35 10.68 10.45
N VAL A 116 -9.15 9.59 11.18
CA VAL A 116 -8.61 8.33 10.69
C VAL A 116 -9.71 7.29 10.76
N VAL A 117 -10.07 6.75 9.61
CA VAL A 117 -11.00 5.63 9.49
C VAL A 117 -10.20 4.39 9.15
N GLY A 118 -10.41 3.31 9.90
CA GLY A 118 -9.84 2.00 9.59
C GLY A 118 -10.94 0.95 9.51
N VAL A 119 -10.90 0.07 8.52
CA VAL A 119 -11.88 -1.03 8.36
C VAL A 119 -11.14 -2.34 8.13
N ASN A 120 -11.49 -3.38 8.90
CA ASN A 120 -11.00 -4.73 8.67
C ASN A 120 -11.75 -5.38 7.51
N HIS A 121 -11.05 -5.60 6.39
CA HIS A 121 -11.58 -6.29 5.20
C HIS A 121 -11.20 -7.78 5.14
N SER A 122 -10.54 -8.33 6.14
CA SER A 122 -10.31 -9.78 6.22
C SER A 122 -11.54 -10.53 6.71
N SER A 123 -11.54 -11.86 6.56
CA SER A 123 -12.52 -12.75 7.18
C SER A 123 -12.26 -13.01 8.67
N GLU A 124 -11.13 -12.55 9.20
CA GLU A 124 -10.63 -12.90 10.53
C GLU A 124 -10.62 -11.69 11.46
N LEU A 125 -10.52 -11.95 12.77
CA LEU A 125 -10.17 -10.92 13.74
C LEU A 125 -8.74 -10.43 13.45
N ILE A 126 -8.56 -9.10 13.42
CA ILE A 126 -7.23 -8.49 13.33
C ILE A 126 -6.89 -7.80 14.63
N GLU A 127 -5.74 -8.19 15.19
CA GLU A 127 -5.09 -7.51 16.29
C GLU A 127 -3.76 -6.92 15.84
N GLY A 128 -3.49 -5.67 16.22
CA GLY A 128 -2.23 -5.03 15.90
C GLY A 128 -2.16 -3.58 16.30
N SER A 129 -1.15 -2.87 15.78
CA SER A 129 -0.92 -1.47 16.11
C SER A 129 -0.72 -0.64 14.85
N LEU A 130 -1.50 0.44 14.73
CA LEU A 130 -1.26 1.51 13.74
C LEU A 130 -0.42 2.61 14.40
N GLU A 131 0.61 3.09 13.72
CA GLU A 131 1.57 4.05 14.28
C GLU A 131 1.20 5.47 13.87
N TYR A 132 1.34 6.43 14.79
CA TYR A 132 1.24 7.86 14.50
C TYR A 132 2.29 8.65 15.30
N ASP A 133 2.62 9.86 14.83
CA ASP A 133 3.60 10.73 15.50
C ASP A 133 2.98 11.39 16.75
N ASN A 134 3.16 10.75 17.91
CA ASN A 134 2.66 11.24 19.20
C ASN A 134 3.32 12.54 19.70
N LYS A 135 4.40 13.00 19.06
CA LYS A 135 4.98 14.33 19.34
C LYS A 135 4.18 15.43 18.66
N LYS A 136 3.55 15.12 17.52
CA LYS A 136 2.73 16.06 16.74
C LYS A 136 1.26 15.97 17.07
N PHE A 137 0.78 14.79 17.47
CA PHE A 137 -0.64 14.54 17.65
C PHE A 137 -0.97 13.90 19.00
N ALA A 138 -2.21 14.11 19.44
CA ALA A 138 -2.88 13.33 20.45
C ALA A 138 -4.08 12.62 19.81
N ALA A 139 -4.22 11.31 20.05
CA ALA A 139 -5.33 10.54 19.51
C ALA A 139 -6.54 10.56 20.45
N ARG A 140 -7.72 10.74 19.86
CA ARG A 140 -9.02 10.53 20.52
C ARG A 140 -9.79 9.45 19.77
N ILE A 141 -10.08 8.35 20.43
CA ILE A 141 -10.91 7.28 19.87
C ILE A 141 -12.37 7.74 19.89
N LEU A 142 -13.04 7.67 18.74
CA LEU A 142 -14.43 8.06 18.56
C LEU A 142 -15.34 6.83 18.38
N TYR A 143 -14.82 5.77 17.77
CA TYR A 143 -15.55 4.53 17.52
C TYR A 143 -14.59 3.34 17.34
N GLY A 144 -15.09 2.14 17.61
CA GLY A 144 -14.38 0.88 17.39
C GLY A 144 -13.56 0.42 18.59
N ASN A 145 -13.17 -0.85 18.58
CA ASN A 145 -12.34 -1.44 19.62
C ASN A 145 -10.87 -1.12 19.35
N CYS A 146 -10.47 0.07 19.84
CA CYS A 146 -9.13 0.60 19.70
C CYS A 146 -8.70 1.35 20.96
N VAL A 147 -7.43 1.23 21.33
CA VAL A 147 -6.83 1.94 22.46
C VAL A 147 -5.54 2.62 22.02
N ASP A 148 -5.47 3.93 22.25
CA ASP A 148 -4.23 4.69 22.10
C ASP A 148 -3.25 4.37 23.24
N LYS A 149 -2.03 3.95 22.87
CA LYS A 149 -0.89 3.79 23.77
C LYS A 149 0.36 4.40 23.13
N ASN A 150 0.66 5.64 23.49
CA ASN A 150 1.94 6.29 23.22
C ASN A 150 2.35 6.28 21.72
N GLY A 151 1.46 6.77 20.83
CA GLY A 151 1.74 6.78 19.38
C GLY A 151 1.31 5.51 18.66
N LEU A 152 0.66 4.58 19.37
CA LEU A 152 0.13 3.35 18.80
C LEU A 152 -1.36 3.28 19.03
N LEU A 153 -2.13 3.26 17.94
CA LEU A 153 -3.53 2.86 17.96
C LEU A 153 -3.57 1.33 17.96
N ASN A 154 -3.72 0.71 19.12
CA ASN A 154 -3.85 -0.74 19.22
C ASN A 154 -5.28 -1.12 18.87
N VAL A 155 -5.43 -1.92 17.84
CA VAL A 155 -6.71 -2.29 17.26
C VAL A 155 -6.99 -3.77 17.54
N ASN A 156 -8.26 -4.07 17.80
CA ASN A 156 -8.80 -5.41 17.80
C ASN A 156 -10.13 -5.31 17.04
N LEU A 157 -10.11 -5.63 15.76
CA LEU A 157 -11.25 -5.42 14.84
C LEU A 157 -11.76 -6.77 14.33
N GLU A 158 -13.01 -7.07 14.62
CA GLU A 158 -13.74 -8.18 13.99
C GLU A 158 -13.88 -7.95 12.48
N SER A 159 -14.12 -9.02 11.72
CA SER A 159 -14.34 -8.95 10.27
C SER A 159 -15.46 -7.95 9.94
N GLY A 160 -15.19 -7.05 8.99
CA GLY A 160 -16.14 -6.02 8.55
C GLY A 160 -16.36 -4.86 9.52
N THR A 161 -15.70 -4.86 10.70
CA THR A 161 -15.77 -3.75 11.64
C THR A 161 -14.66 -2.74 11.41
N GLY A 162 -14.80 -1.57 12.03
CA GLY A 162 -13.83 -0.50 11.86
C GLY A 162 -13.59 0.32 13.13
N LEU A 163 -12.62 1.21 13.02
CA LEU A 163 -12.30 2.24 13.99
C LEU A 163 -12.51 3.63 13.38
N LEU A 164 -12.82 4.58 14.25
CA LEU A 164 -12.71 6.01 13.97
C LEU A 164 -11.90 6.64 15.09
N ALA A 165 -10.78 7.27 14.72
CA ALA A 165 -9.97 8.07 15.65
C ALA A 165 -9.81 9.48 15.09
N LYS A 166 -9.70 10.46 15.98
CA LYS A 166 -9.30 11.82 15.63
C LYS A 166 -7.89 12.08 16.16
N LEU A 167 -6.96 12.36 15.28
CA LEU A 167 -5.65 12.89 15.63
C LEU A 167 -5.76 14.42 15.74
N MET A 168 -5.52 14.94 16.92
CA MET A 168 -5.56 16.38 17.22
C MET A 168 -4.12 16.89 17.30
N PRO A 169 -3.77 18.04 16.69
CA PRO A 169 -2.45 18.62 16.83
C PRO A 169 -2.14 18.91 18.30
N ARG A 170 -0.87 18.77 18.68
CA ARG A 170 -0.34 19.22 19.97
C ARG A 170 0.15 20.66 19.90
#